data_AF-A0A395WB40-F1
#
_entry.id   AF-A0A395WB40-F1
#
_cell.length_a   1.000
_cell.length_b   1.000
_cell.length_c   1.000
_cell.angle_alpha   90.00
_cell.angle_beta   90.00
_cell.angle_gamma   90.00
#
_symmetry.space_group_name_H-M   'P 1'
#
loop_
_entity.id
_entity.type
_entity.pdbx_description
1 polymer ?
#
loop_
_entity_poly.entity_id
_entity_poly.type
_entity_poly.pdbx_seq_one_letter_code
_entity_poly.pdbx_strand_id
1 'polypeptide(L)'
;MKLVGIDVGKNSHHFCVMDKENGEFNVTPTSFSNNKEGFDFLINSLKPYSKKSILLGMEDTGHYHVALLKFLLSNGYTVALINPKTTDLTRKMEGGITKNDKLDTITICDVLDTPERKKQYRITKVDRFDLYEQRQLTRHHHNLKEELNVYCNRLQKSIDLVFPEFNTLFSSKYGVVYMNLLKTFGSAEAIASTDIRTIRKCFEIKGKGNRISLTPEKLKECAKNSIGISSEVETIQIKHLVSQIMLIKEQIAEIDKKIEEFSITNNSPILSIPGISHFSGTSILAELGDIGNYSKPSQIIKFAGVAPYHYESSQYNAQHTGITKKGSKYLRKTLYQIILPVINNNPLFKKYYRLKISQGKGHRCAQGHCIRKLLRIIYHLLETGQSFDPALLR
;
A
#
# COMPACT_ATOMS: atom_id res chain seq x y z
N MET A 1 -8.14 28.19 23.22
CA MET A 1 -8.37 27.29 22.04
C MET A 1 -9.02 26.01 22.56
N LYS A 2 -9.97 25.39 21.86
CA LYS A 2 -10.64 24.16 22.30
C LYS A 2 -10.02 22.92 21.63
N LEU A 3 -9.61 21.95 22.44
CA LEU A 3 -9.14 20.64 22.01
C LEU A 3 -10.28 19.64 22.19
N VAL A 4 -10.55 18.83 21.16
CA VAL A 4 -11.66 17.86 21.20
C VAL A 4 -11.09 16.49 20.91
N GLY A 5 -11.04 15.63 21.93
CA GLY A 5 -10.57 14.26 21.78
C GLY A 5 -11.70 13.33 21.47
N ILE A 6 -11.59 12.57 20.37
CA ILE A 6 -12.62 11.64 19.92
C ILE A 6 -12.04 10.23 19.88
N ASP A 7 -12.55 9.37 20.76
CA ASP A 7 -12.29 7.94 20.70
C ASP A 7 -13.32 7.25 19.80
N VAL A 8 -12.82 6.43 18.88
CA VAL A 8 -13.61 5.92 17.75
C VAL A 8 -13.87 4.42 17.91
N GLY A 9 -15.09 4.07 18.32
CA GLY A 9 -15.59 2.70 18.29
C GLY A 9 -16.37 2.33 17.00
N LYS A 10 -16.74 1.06 16.90
CA LYS A 10 -17.49 0.50 15.75
C LYS A 10 -18.91 1.07 15.64
N ASN A 11 -19.66 1.02 16.75
CA ASN A 11 -21.08 1.37 16.80
C ASN A 11 -21.32 2.73 17.48
N SER A 12 -20.43 3.11 18.40
CA SER A 12 -20.47 4.35 19.14
C SER A 12 -19.07 4.92 19.28
N HIS A 13 -19.00 6.23 19.43
CA HIS A 13 -17.79 6.99 19.68
C HIS A 13 -17.94 7.71 21.02
N HIS A 14 -16.82 8.17 21.57
CA HIS A 14 -16.81 9.07 22.72
C HIS A 14 -16.08 10.35 22.37
N PHE A 15 -16.49 11.47 22.94
CA PHE A 15 -15.73 12.71 22.83
C PHE A 15 -15.72 13.50 24.13
N CYS A 16 -14.70 14.35 24.27
CA CYS A 16 -14.64 15.39 25.30
C CYS A 16 -14.18 16.71 24.67
N VAL A 17 -14.44 17.83 25.35
CA VAL A 17 -13.99 19.17 24.94
C VAL A 17 -13.20 19.78 26.08
N MET A 18 -11.93 20.08 25.83
CA MET A 18 -11.00 20.67 26.79
C MET A 18 -10.58 22.06 26.33
N ASP A 19 -10.54 23.03 27.25
CA ASP A 19 -9.89 24.31 27.00
C ASP A 19 -8.38 24.19 27.19
N LYS A 20 -7.63 24.56 26.17
CA LYS A 20 -6.16 24.54 26.17
C LYS A 20 -5.55 25.48 27.22
N GLU A 21 -6.21 26.59 27.56
CA GLU A 21 -5.58 27.61 28.43
C GLU A 21 -5.56 27.22 29.90
N ASN A 22 -6.64 26.62 30.41
CA ASN A 22 -6.78 26.26 31.82
C ASN A 22 -6.88 24.74 32.05
N GLY A 23 -6.96 23.93 31.00
CA GLY A 23 -7.10 22.47 31.08
C GLY A 23 -8.49 21.98 31.51
N GLU A 24 -9.49 22.87 31.58
CA GLU A 24 -10.84 22.50 32.04
C GLU A 24 -11.63 21.81 30.94
N PHE A 25 -12.41 20.79 31.32
CA PHE A 25 -13.32 20.10 30.42
C PHE A 25 -14.66 20.83 30.35
N ASN A 26 -14.93 21.50 29.22
CA ASN A 26 -16.23 22.09 28.94
C ASN A 26 -17.29 21.03 28.63
N VAL A 27 -16.88 19.87 28.11
CA VAL A 27 -17.72 18.70 27.91
C VAL A 27 -16.95 17.49 28.42
N THR A 28 -17.50 16.82 29.44
CA THR A 28 -16.94 15.58 29.96
C THR A 28 -17.15 14.43 28.96
N PRO A 29 -16.36 13.34 29.03
CA PRO A 29 -16.44 12.23 28.08
C PRO A 29 -17.88 11.71 27.90
N THR A 30 -18.44 11.98 26.72
CA THR A 30 -19.83 11.70 26.35
C THR A 30 -19.86 10.82 25.10
N SER A 31 -20.75 9.82 25.09
CA SER A 31 -20.91 8.91 23.96
C SER A 31 -21.86 9.47 22.89
N PHE A 32 -21.65 9.06 21.65
CA PHE A 32 -22.55 9.32 20.52
C PHE A 32 -22.53 8.16 19.54
N SER A 33 -23.62 7.95 18.81
CA SER A 33 -23.77 6.85 17.85
C SER A 33 -23.00 7.11 16.56
N ASN A 34 -22.50 6.03 15.94
CA ASN A 34 -21.88 6.06 14.62
C ASN A 34 -22.95 6.09 13.50
N ASN A 35 -23.75 7.15 13.49
CA ASN A 35 -24.79 7.41 12.50
C ASN A 35 -25.01 8.93 12.36
N LYS A 36 -25.89 9.35 11.45
CA LYS A 36 -26.16 10.76 11.16
C LYS A 36 -26.60 11.55 12.40
N GLU A 37 -27.50 10.99 13.22
CA GLU A 37 -27.99 11.63 14.44
C GLU A 37 -26.87 11.87 15.47
N GLY A 38 -26.01 10.89 15.69
CA GLY A 38 -24.87 11.03 16.60
C GLY A 38 -23.82 12.02 16.09
N PHE A 39 -23.61 12.06 14.78
CA PHE A 39 -22.72 13.04 14.16
C PHE A 39 -23.27 14.47 14.27
N ASP A 40 -24.59 14.65 14.09
CA ASP A 40 -25.25 15.94 14.28
C ASP A 40 -25.24 16.37 15.75
N PHE A 41 -25.39 15.43 16.68
CA PHE A 41 -25.22 15.66 18.11
C PHE A 41 -23.83 16.23 18.43
N LEU A 42 -22.76 15.60 17.94
CA LEU A 42 -21.39 16.10 18.12
C LEU A 42 -21.24 17.54 17.60
N ILE A 43 -21.70 17.83 16.38
CA ILE A 43 -21.60 19.18 15.82
C ILE A 43 -22.38 20.20 16.63
N ASN A 44 -23.56 19.84 17.11
CA ASN A 44 -24.36 20.71 17.96
C ASN A 44 -23.64 21.04 19.28
N SER A 45 -22.92 20.08 19.88
CA SER A 45 -22.08 20.32 21.05
C SER A 45 -20.88 21.25 20.77
N LEU A 46 -20.43 21.33 19.50
CA LEU A 46 -19.31 22.18 19.09
C LEU A 46 -19.73 23.57 18.58
N LYS A 47 -21.00 23.77 18.22
CA LYS A 47 -21.56 25.06 17.74
C LYS A 47 -21.24 26.28 18.60
N PRO A 48 -21.19 26.20 19.95
CA PRO A 48 -20.87 27.36 20.78
C PRO A 48 -19.47 27.94 20.55
N TYR A 49 -18.56 27.18 19.91
CA TYR A 49 -17.18 27.59 19.70
C TYR A 49 -16.91 27.90 18.22
N SER A 50 -16.04 28.88 17.96
CA SER A 50 -15.61 29.18 16.60
C SER A 50 -14.83 28.01 16.00
N LYS A 51 -15.13 27.61 14.76
CA LYS A 51 -14.42 26.52 14.06
C LYS A 51 -12.90 26.73 14.00
N LYS A 52 -12.45 27.98 13.85
CA LYS A 52 -11.01 28.32 13.85
C LYS A 52 -10.34 28.11 15.20
N SER A 53 -11.12 28.06 16.27
CA SER A 53 -10.67 27.85 17.64
C SER A 53 -10.80 26.40 18.11
N ILE A 54 -11.19 25.46 17.24
CA ILE A 54 -11.33 24.04 17.56
C ILE A 54 -10.27 23.23 16.82
N LEU A 55 -9.62 22.31 17.54
CA LEU A 55 -8.83 21.22 16.96
C LEU A 55 -9.39 19.88 17.42
N LEU A 56 -9.90 19.09 16.48
CA LEU A 56 -10.43 17.74 16.75
C LEU A 56 -9.31 16.71 16.59
N GLY A 57 -9.15 15.81 17.54
CA GLY A 57 -8.22 14.68 17.49
C GLY A 57 -8.97 13.37 17.40
N MET A 58 -8.49 12.45 16.57
CA MET A 58 -8.95 11.06 16.55
C MET A 58 -7.84 10.11 16.13
N GLU A 59 -7.92 8.86 16.55
CA GLU A 59 -7.00 7.82 16.14
C GLU A 59 -7.19 7.39 14.68
N ASP A 60 -6.09 7.18 13.95
CA ASP A 60 -6.08 6.77 12.54
C ASP A 60 -6.17 5.24 12.33
N THR A 61 -6.46 4.45 13.37
CA THR A 61 -6.58 2.98 13.21
C THR A 61 -7.91 2.52 12.66
N GLY A 62 -7.84 1.45 11.87
CA GLY A 62 -9.01 0.77 11.33
C GLY A 62 -9.76 1.63 10.31
N HIS A 63 -11.05 1.36 10.17
CA HIS A 63 -11.93 2.01 9.20
C HIS A 63 -13.06 2.82 9.87
N TYR A 64 -13.25 2.68 11.19
CA TYR A 64 -14.39 3.28 11.88
C TYR A 64 -14.34 4.82 11.92
N HIS A 65 -13.15 5.42 11.86
CA HIS A 65 -13.00 6.87 11.89
C HIS A 65 -13.35 7.53 10.55
N VAL A 66 -13.41 6.76 9.45
CA VAL A 66 -13.46 7.28 8.07
C VAL A 66 -14.74 8.07 7.81
N ALA A 67 -15.90 7.54 8.22
CA ALA A 67 -17.19 8.21 8.03
C ALA A 67 -17.27 9.52 8.83
N LEU A 68 -16.83 9.48 10.10
CA LEU A 68 -16.79 10.65 10.97
C LEU A 68 -15.80 11.70 10.47
N LEU A 69 -14.60 11.29 10.04
CA LEU A 69 -13.60 12.17 9.47
C LEU A 69 -14.16 12.92 8.26
N LYS A 70 -14.77 12.20 7.31
CA LYS A 70 -15.42 12.80 6.13
C LYS A 70 -16.45 13.83 6.56
N PHE A 71 -17.35 13.45 7.49
CA PHE A 71 -18.39 14.33 7.98
C PHE A 71 -17.84 15.62 8.61
N LEU A 72 -16.81 15.52 9.45
CA LEU A 72 -16.17 16.69 10.09
C LEU A 72 -15.48 17.60 9.08
N LEU A 73 -14.76 17.03 8.11
CA LEU A 73 -14.09 17.80 7.05
C LEU A 73 -15.08 18.50 6.13
N SER A 74 -16.16 17.84 5.70
CA SER A 74 -17.21 18.46 4.88
C SER A 74 -17.96 19.57 5.64
N ASN A 75 -17.96 19.54 6.98
CA ASN A 75 -18.46 20.61 7.84
C ASN A 75 -17.40 21.71 8.12
N GLY A 76 -16.23 21.66 7.51
CA GLY A 76 -15.18 22.69 7.59
C GLY A 76 -14.38 22.68 8.89
N TYR A 77 -14.34 21.55 9.61
CA TYR A 77 -13.49 21.41 10.79
C TYR A 77 -12.08 20.96 10.42
N THR A 78 -11.12 21.28 11.29
CA THR A 78 -9.75 20.76 11.19
C THR A 78 -9.59 19.54 12.10
N VAL A 79 -9.12 18.43 11.52
CA VAL A 79 -8.97 17.16 12.23
C VAL A 79 -7.49 16.74 12.27
N ALA A 80 -7.00 16.41 13.46
CA ALA A 80 -5.71 15.82 13.75
C ALA A 80 -5.85 14.29 13.85
N LEU A 81 -5.23 13.59 12.92
CA LEU A 81 -5.14 12.13 12.91
C LEU A 81 -3.90 11.69 13.70
N ILE A 82 -4.13 10.88 14.74
CA ILE A 82 -3.11 10.43 15.68
C ILE A 82 -2.79 8.97 15.41
N ASN A 83 -1.50 8.62 15.41
CA ASN A 83 -1.10 7.22 15.34
C ASN A 83 -1.41 6.55 16.70
N PRO A 84 -2.05 5.38 16.74
CA PRO A 84 -2.41 4.77 18.04
C PRO A 84 -1.23 4.28 18.88
N LYS A 85 -0.03 4.19 18.28
CA LYS A 85 1.20 4.04 19.05
C LYS A 85 1.55 5.27 19.87
N THR A 86 1.17 6.46 19.40
CA THR A 86 1.36 7.71 20.12
C THR A 86 0.47 7.75 21.34
N THR A 87 -0.83 7.50 21.21
CA THR A 87 -1.75 7.44 22.36
C THR A 87 -1.37 6.35 23.35
N ASP A 88 -0.95 5.17 22.88
CA ASP A 88 -0.44 4.10 23.75
C ASP A 88 0.84 4.49 24.52
N LEU A 89 1.78 5.19 23.87
CA LEU A 89 2.98 5.69 24.53
C LEU A 89 2.66 6.78 25.56
N THR A 90 1.78 7.73 25.20
CA THR A 90 1.32 8.79 26.12
C THR A 90 0.67 8.19 27.36
N ARG A 91 -0.28 7.25 27.17
CA ARG A 91 -0.95 6.53 28.27
C ARG A 91 0.05 5.86 29.21
N LYS A 92 1.07 5.20 28.66
CA LYS A 92 2.14 4.54 29.46
C LYS A 92 3.01 5.53 30.21
N MET A 93 3.32 6.69 29.63
CA MET A 93 4.09 7.73 30.30
C MET A 93 3.34 8.33 31.49
N GLU A 94 2.02 8.39 31.42
CA GLU A 94 1.13 8.87 32.48
C GLU A 94 0.87 7.83 33.59
N GLY A 95 1.47 6.63 33.49
CA GLY A 95 1.24 5.54 34.44
C GLY A 95 -0.13 4.86 34.27
N GLY A 96 -0.86 5.18 33.20
CA GLY A 96 -2.15 4.58 32.89
C GLY A 96 -2.01 3.13 32.44
N ILE A 97 -2.45 2.19 33.28
CA ILE A 97 -2.57 0.75 32.92
C ILE A 97 -3.96 0.48 32.31
N THR A 98 -4.97 1.24 32.73
CA THR A 98 -6.37 1.03 32.37
C THR A 98 -6.71 1.67 31.03
N LYS A 99 -7.28 0.89 30.11
CA LYS A 99 -7.86 1.38 28.86
C LYS A 99 -9.38 1.43 28.97
N ASN A 100 -9.97 2.61 28.80
CA ASN A 100 -11.41 2.75 28.60
C ASN A 100 -11.72 3.95 27.69
N ASP A 101 -12.85 3.93 27.01
CA ASP A 101 -13.21 4.93 25.99
C ASP A 101 -13.21 6.37 26.52
N LYS A 102 -13.51 6.57 27.82
CA LYS A 102 -13.52 7.90 28.45
C LYS A 102 -12.10 8.45 28.61
N LEU A 103 -11.19 7.66 29.16
CA LEU A 103 -9.79 8.02 29.32
C LEU A 103 -9.11 8.21 27.96
N ASP A 104 -9.49 7.42 26.96
CA ASP A 104 -8.92 7.51 25.61
C ASP A 104 -9.24 8.87 24.95
N THR A 105 -10.43 9.46 25.20
CA THR A 105 -10.72 10.84 24.74
C THR A 105 -9.82 11.89 25.40
N ILE A 106 -9.49 11.70 26.69
CA ILE A 106 -8.62 12.61 27.43
C ILE A 106 -7.18 12.50 26.93
N THR A 107 -6.66 11.28 26.81
CA THR A 107 -5.32 11.01 26.26
C THR A 107 -5.16 11.61 24.86
N ILE A 108 -6.23 11.62 24.04
CA ILE A 108 -6.20 12.29 22.74
C ILE A 108 -6.02 13.81 22.91
N CYS A 109 -6.75 14.46 23.81
CA CYS A 109 -6.56 15.87 24.13
C CYS A 109 -5.12 16.17 24.59
N ASP A 110 -4.54 15.32 25.43
CA ASP A 110 -3.16 15.47 25.91
C ASP A 110 -2.15 15.38 24.75
N VAL A 111 -2.38 14.47 23.80
CA VAL A 111 -1.58 14.38 22.57
C VAL A 111 -1.72 15.65 21.72
N LEU A 112 -2.92 16.21 21.61
CA LEU A 112 -3.15 17.45 20.84
C LEU A 112 -2.46 18.67 21.48
N ASP A 113 -2.36 18.69 22.80
CA ASP A 113 -1.72 19.79 23.54
C ASP A 113 -0.18 19.76 23.48
N THR A 114 0.40 18.73 22.86
CA THR A 114 1.85 18.66 22.70
C THR A 114 2.41 19.85 21.90
N PRO A 115 3.57 20.42 22.29
CA PRO A 115 4.18 21.54 21.57
C PRO A 115 4.46 21.20 20.10
N GLU A 116 4.36 22.19 19.20
CA GLU A 116 4.49 21.99 17.75
C GLU A 116 5.77 21.24 17.34
N ARG A 117 6.89 21.47 18.04
CA ARG A 117 8.16 20.76 17.81
C ARG A 117 8.06 19.24 18.03
N LYS A 118 7.21 18.81 18.96
CA LYS A 118 7.00 17.40 19.36
C LYS A 118 5.71 16.81 18.78
N LYS A 119 4.99 17.56 17.94
CA LYS A 119 3.74 17.14 17.31
C LYS A 119 3.82 15.74 16.72
N GLN A 120 2.91 14.87 17.19
CA GLN A 120 2.85 13.45 16.79
C GLN A 120 1.60 13.12 15.97
N TYR A 121 0.91 14.13 15.45
CA TYR A 121 -0.33 13.97 14.69
C TYR A 121 -0.25 14.70 13.33
N ARG A 122 -1.07 14.23 12.39
CA ARG A 122 -1.19 14.81 11.03
C ARG A 122 -2.44 15.64 10.95
N ILE A 123 -2.34 16.84 10.41
CA ILE A 123 -3.50 17.71 10.25
C ILE A 123 -4.13 17.48 8.88
N THR A 124 -5.45 17.32 8.89
CA THR A 124 -6.29 17.27 7.69
C THR A 124 -7.27 18.43 7.75
N LYS A 125 -7.21 19.32 6.76
CA LYS A 125 -8.06 20.53 6.66
C LYS A 125 -9.00 20.52 5.46
N VAL A 126 -8.66 19.72 4.45
CA VAL A 126 -9.38 19.66 3.19
C VAL A 126 -9.99 18.28 3.09
N ASP A 127 -11.21 18.22 2.58
CA ASP A 127 -11.88 16.97 2.19
C ASP A 127 -11.18 16.37 0.95
N ARG A 128 -9.91 15.99 1.12
CA ARG A 128 -9.10 15.25 0.14
C ARG A 128 -9.27 13.75 0.38
N PHE A 129 -10.53 13.32 0.32
CA PHE A 129 -10.87 11.90 0.37
C PHE A 129 -10.42 11.15 -0.90
N ASP A 130 -10.13 11.87 -1.97
CA ASP A 130 -9.46 11.38 -3.18
C ASP A 130 -8.17 10.61 -2.87
N LEU A 131 -7.26 11.17 -2.05
CA LEU A 131 -6.02 10.49 -1.67
C LEU A 131 -6.28 9.26 -0.78
N TYR A 132 -7.35 9.28 0.03
CA TYR A 132 -7.77 8.12 0.81
C TYR A 132 -8.23 6.98 -0.12
N GLU A 133 -9.11 7.27 -1.07
CA GLU A 133 -9.62 6.29 -2.04
C GLU A 133 -8.49 5.72 -2.89
N GLN A 134 -7.61 6.57 -3.42
CA GLN A 134 -6.41 6.16 -4.16
C GLN A 134 -5.50 5.25 -3.32
N ARG A 135 -5.36 5.54 -2.02
CA ARG A 135 -4.58 4.69 -1.10
C ARG A 135 -5.21 3.34 -0.90
N GLN A 136 -6.53 3.28 -0.68
CA GLN A 136 -7.24 1.99 -0.54
C GLN A 136 -7.10 1.17 -1.82
N LEU A 137 -7.28 1.81 -2.97
CA LEU A 137 -7.22 1.15 -4.27
C LEU A 137 -5.82 0.59 -4.58
N THR A 138 -4.77 1.39 -4.36
CA THR A 138 -3.37 0.94 -4.57
C THR A 138 -2.92 -0.14 -3.58
N ARG A 139 -3.45 -0.11 -2.34
CA ARG A 139 -3.26 -1.19 -1.35
C ARG A 139 -4.01 -2.46 -1.73
N HIS A 140 -5.24 -2.34 -2.24
CA HIS A 140 -6.02 -3.47 -2.71
C HIS A 140 -5.34 -4.16 -3.89
N HIS A 141 -4.87 -3.39 -4.88
CA HIS A 141 -4.04 -3.91 -5.96
C HIS A 141 -2.80 -4.67 -5.44
N HIS A 142 -2.10 -4.11 -4.46
CA HIS A 142 -0.96 -4.77 -3.81
C HIS A 142 -1.32 -6.11 -3.18
N ASN A 143 -2.47 -6.20 -2.51
CA ASN A 143 -2.94 -7.42 -1.87
C ASN A 143 -3.32 -8.48 -2.91
N LEU A 144 -4.07 -8.09 -3.95
CA LEU A 144 -4.42 -8.99 -5.06
C LEU A 144 -3.17 -9.55 -5.76
N LYS A 145 -2.12 -8.75 -5.95
CA LYS A 145 -0.84 -9.26 -6.49
C LYS A 145 -0.17 -10.29 -5.57
N GLU A 146 -0.28 -10.14 -4.26
CA GLU A 146 0.24 -11.15 -3.32
C GLU A 146 -0.61 -12.42 -3.35
N GLU A 147 -1.93 -12.31 -3.37
CA GLU A 147 -2.84 -13.45 -3.52
C GLU A 147 -2.59 -14.19 -4.83
N LEU A 148 -2.42 -13.45 -5.93
CA LEU A 148 -2.04 -14.00 -7.22
C LEU A 148 -0.74 -14.82 -7.14
N ASN A 149 0.30 -14.29 -6.46
CA ASN A 149 1.55 -15.02 -6.29
C ASN A 149 1.36 -16.31 -5.47
N VAL A 150 0.55 -16.25 -4.40
CA VAL A 150 0.22 -17.42 -3.58
C VAL A 150 -0.50 -18.48 -4.42
N TYR A 151 -1.50 -18.11 -5.20
CA TYR A 151 -2.23 -19.05 -6.05
C TYR A 151 -1.39 -19.59 -7.21
N CYS A 152 -0.55 -18.76 -7.83
CA CYS A 152 0.41 -19.22 -8.83
C CYS A 152 1.35 -20.28 -8.25
N ASN A 153 1.88 -20.08 -7.05
CA ASN A 153 2.77 -21.05 -6.39
C ASN A 153 2.02 -22.36 -6.06
N ARG A 154 0.79 -22.27 -5.55
CA ARG A 154 -0.07 -23.44 -5.30
C ARG A 154 -0.37 -24.20 -6.59
N LEU A 155 -0.65 -23.47 -7.68
CA LEU A 155 -0.90 -24.05 -8.98
C LEU A 155 0.34 -24.78 -9.52
N GLN A 156 1.54 -24.20 -9.37
CA GLN A 156 2.78 -24.88 -9.77
C GLN A 156 2.96 -26.19 -9.01
N LYS A 157 2.76 -26.17 -7.68
CA LYS A 157 2.82 -27.39 -6.87
C LYS A 157 1.89 -28.48 -7.43
N SER A 158 0.63 -28.16 -7.72
CA SER A 158 -0.32 -29.13 -8.26
C SER A 158 0.08 -29.63 -9.65
N ILE A 159 0.58 -28.74 -10.53
CA ILE A 159 1.10 -29.12 -11.84
C ILE A 159 2.30 -30.06 -11.72
N ASP A 160 3.23 -29.77 -10.81
CA ASP A 160 4.42 -30.59 -10.59
C ASP A 160 4.07 -32.00 -10.08
N LEU A 161 2.86 -32.21 -9.54
CA LEU A 161 2.36 -33.53 -9.16
C LEU A 161 1.73 -34.28 -10.34
N VAL A 162 0.82 -33.63 -11.09
CA VAL A 162 -0.01 -34.32 -12.11
C VAL A 162 0.51 -34.22 -13.54
N PHE A 163 1.44 -33.28 -13.82
CA PHE A 163 2.09 -33.11 -15.11
C PHE A 163 3.43 -32.33 -15.00
N PRO A 164 4.49 -32.93 -14.42
CA PRO A 164 5.77 -32.27 -14.15
C PRO A 164 6.43 -31.63 -15.40
N GLU A 165 6.29 -32.27 -16.56
CA GLU A 165 6.88 -31.84 -17.83
C GLU A 165 6.15 -30.64 -18.44
N PHE A 166 4.94 -30.32 -17.98
CA PHE A 166 4.07 -29.30 -18.58
C PHE A 166 4.76 -27.95 -18.76
N ASN A 167 5.49 -27.49 -17.73
CA ASN A 167 6.15 -26.19 -17.76
C ASN A 167 7.27 -26.10 -18.81
N THR A 168 7.88 -27.23 -19.18
CA THR A 168 8.97 -27.27 -20.19
C THR A 168 8.46 -27.08 -21.61
N LEU A 169 7.16 -27.34 -21.83
CA LEU A 169 6.51 -27.21 -23.13
C LEU A 169 6.24 -25.75 -23.53
N PHE A 170 6.32 -24.81 -22.59
CA PHE A 170 6.00 -23.40 -22.80
C PHE A 170 7.22 -22.51 -22.57
N SER A 171 7.42 -21.53 -23.46
CA SER A 171 8.43 -20.47 -23.28
C SER A 171 8.03 -19.46 -22.19
N SER A 172 6.75 -19.36 -21.86
CA SER A 172 6.21 -18.44 -20.85
C SER A 172 5.07 -19.09 -20.07
N LYS A 173 5.08 -18.96 -18.75
CA LYS A 173 4.01 -19.47 -17.87
C LYS A 173 2.77 -18.57 -17.86
N TYR A 174 1.61 -19.16 -17.57
CA TYR A 174 0.34 -18.46 -17.31
C TYR A 174 -0.23 -17.62 -18.48
N GLY A 175 0.17 -17.90 -19.71
CA GLY A 175 -0.46 -17.37 -20.92
C GLY A 175 -1.87 -17.93 -21.15
N VAL A 176 -2.59 -17.41 -22.16
CA VAL A 176 -3.99 -17.79 -22.42
C VAL A 176 -4.15 -19.30 -22.64
N VAL A 177 -3.36 -19.89 -23.54
CA VAL A 177 -3.43 -21.34 -23.82
C VAL A 177 -2.99 -22.17 -22.63
N TYR A 178 -1.94 -21.73 -21.92
CA TYR A 178 -1.47 -22.39 -20.68
C TYR A 178 -2.61 -22.51 -19.67
N MET A 179 -3.34 -21.42 -19.41
CA MET A 179 -4.45 -21.41 -18.47
C MET A 179 -5.67 -22.18 -19.00
N ASN A 180 -5.97 -22.09 -20.30
CA ASN A 180 -7.08 -22.82 -20.91
C ASN A 180 -6.89 -24.34 -20.81
N LEU A 181 -5.69 -24.85 -21.10
CA LEU A 181 -5.39 -26.28 -21.01
C LEU A 181 -5.55 -26.80 -19.58
N LEU A 182 -5.04 -26.06 -18.59
CA LEU A 182 -5.18 -26.42 -17.18
C LEU A 182 -6.65 -26.34 -16.72
N LYS A 183 -7.41 -25.35 -17.18
CA LYS A 183 -8.84 -25.21 -16.87
C LYS A 183 -9.67 -26.36 -17.45
N THR A 184 -9.37 -26.78 -18.67
CA THR A 184 -10.16 -27.81 -19.37
C THR A 184 -9.78 -29.21 -18.87
N PHE A 185 -8.49 -29.53 -18.83
CA PHE A 185 -8.02 -30.90 -18.61
C PHE A 185 -7.53 -31.12 -17.17
N GLY A 186 -6.65 -30.25 -16.68
CA GLY A 186 -6.15 -30.28 -15.31
C GLY A 186 -5.14 -31.40 -14.97
N SER A 187 -4.90 -32.39 -15.84
CA SER A 187 -3.88 -33.43 -15.65
C SER A 187 -3.31 -33.94 -16.99
N ALA A 188 -2.15 -34.60 -16.94
CA ALA A 188 -1.56 -35.26 -18.12
C ALA A 188 -2.47 -36.37 -18.65
N GLU A 189 -3.03 -37.20 -17.77
CA GLU A 189 -3.92 -38.32 -18.14
C GLU A 189 -5.17 -37.84 -18.90
N ALA A 190 -5.79 -36.75 -18.45
CA ALA A 190 -6.95 -36.16 -19.14
C ALA A 190 -6.58 -35.69 -20.55
N ILE A 191 -5.38 -35.13 -20.73
CA ILE A 191 -4.88 -34.71 -22.05
C ILE A 191 -4.58 -35.93 -22.94
N ALA A 192 -3.96 -36.97 -22.38
CA ALA A 192 -3.58 -38.18 -23.11
C ALA A 192 -4.80 -38.93 -23.68
N SER A 193 -5.88 -38.99 -22.88
CA SER A 193 -7.13 -39.70 -23.21
C SER A 193 -8.09 -38.90 -24.10
N THR A 194 -8.02 -37.56 -24.12
CA THR A 194 -8.96 -36.73 -24.89
C THR A 194 -8.66 -36.71 -26.40
N ASP A 195 -9.69 -36.60 -27.25
CA ASP A 195 -9.54 -36.39 -28.69
C ASP A 195 -8.74 -35.12 -29.05
N ILE A 196 -7.92 -35.22 -30.10
CA ILE A 196 -7.01 -34.13 -30.51
C ILE A 196 -7.78 -32.87 -30.94
N ARG A 197 -9.02 -33.00 -31.43
CA ARG A 197 -9.84 -31.84 -31.84
C ARG A 197 -10.20 -30.96 -30.64
N THR A 198 -10.46 -31.54 -29.47
CA THR A 198 -10.75 -30.77 -28.25
C THR A 198 -9.51 -30.04 -27.76
N ILE A 199 -8.34 -30.66 -27.85
CA ILE A 199 -7.07 -30.01 -27.51
C ILE A 199 -6.82 -28.83 -28.46
N ARG A 200 -7.04 -29.00 -29.77
CA ARG A 200 -6.89 -27.92 -30.76
C ARG A 200 -7.73 -26.68 -30.43
N LYS A 201 -8.95 -26.84 -29.93
CA LYS A 201 -9.80 -25.71 -29.50
C LYS A 201 -9.15 -24.86 -28.41
N CYS A 202 -8.35 -25.44 -27.51
CA CYS A 202 -7.64 -24.67 -26.48
C CYS A 202 -6.54 -23.76 -27.05
N PHE A 203 -6.05 -24.05 -28.27
CA PHE A 203 -5.05 -23.25 -28.99
C PHE A 203 -5.69 -22.19 -29.91
N GLU A 204 -7.01 -22.22 -30.10
CA GLU A 204 -7.74 -21.20 -30.87
C GLU A 204 -7.87 -19.92 -30.03
N ILE A 205 -6.88 -19.05 -30.11
CA ILE A 205 -6.91 -17.74 -29.44
C ILE A 205 -7.48 -16.69 -30.40
N LYS A 206 -8.53 -15.99 -29.97
CA LYS A 206 -8.99 -14.76 -30.63
C LYS A 206 -8.16 -13.57 -30.09
N GLY A 207 -7.31 -12.96 -30.93
CA GLY A 207 -6.58 -11.74 -30.55
C GLY A 207 -5.19 -11.59 -31.17
N LYS A 208 -4.48 -10.52 -30.79
CA LYS A 208 -3.08 -10.24 -31.16
C LYS A 208 -2.14 -10.80 -30.09
N GLY A 209 -1.12 -11.56 -30.49
CA GLY A 209 -0.10 -12.10 -29.59
C GLY A 209 0.91 -12.99 -30.32
N ASN A 210 2.03 -13.30 -29.66
CA ASN A 210 3.03 -14.21 -30.23
C ASN A 210 2.45 -15.62 -30.33
N ARG A 211 2.62 -16.24 -31.51
CA ARG A 211 2.22 -17.64 -31.71
C ARG A 211 3.04 -18.53 -30.77
N ILE A 212 2.35 -19.47 -30.11
CA ILE A 212 2.99 -20.46 -29.26
C ILE A 212 3.66 -21.50 -30.17
N SER A 213 4.91 -21.86 -29.86
CA SER A 213 5.67 -22.86 -30.61
C SER A 213 5.19 -24.30 -30.36
N LEU A 214 4.49 -24.54 -29.26
CA LEU A 214 3.89 -25.81 -28.89
C LEU A 214 2.72 -26.16 -29.81
N THR A 215 2.74 -27.36 -30.37
CA THR A 215 1.63 -27.95 -31.12
C THR A 215 0.76 -28.85 -30.23
N PRO A 216 -0.54 -28.96 -30.49
CA PRO A 216 -1.43 -29.91 -29.81
C PRO A 216 -0.93 -31.36 -29.80
N GLU A 217 -0.30 -31.80 -30.89
CA GLU A 217 0.21 -33.16 -31.07
C GLU A 217 1.36 -33.44 -30.10
N LYS A 218 2.36 -32.55 -30.07
CA LYS A 218 3.48 -32.60 -29.11
C LYS A 218 3.02 -32.56 -27.65
N LEU A 219 1.99 -31.76 -27.33
CA LEU A 219 1.40 -31.74 -25.99
C LEU A 219 0.80 -33.10 -25.62
N LYS A 220 0.02 -33.70 -26.53
CA LYS A 220 -0.62 -35.00 -26.29
C LYS A 220 0.40 -36.13 -26.18
N GLU A 221 1.46 -36.10 -27.00
CA GLU A 221 2.56 -37.06 -26.91
C GLU A 221 3.30 -36.95 -25.58
N CYS A 222 3.63 -35.73 -25.14
CA CYS A 222 4.25 -35.50 -23.83
C CYS A 222 3.34 -35.97 -22.69
N ALA A 223 2.04 -35.73 -22.79
CA ALA A 223 1.06 -36.16 -21.79
C ALA A 223 0.95 -37.69 -21.67
N LYS A 224 1.08 -38.43 -22.78
CA LYS A 224 1.09 -39.91 -22.78
C LYS A 224 2.32 -40.49 -22.08
N ASN A 225 3.45 -39.79 -22.14
CA ASN A 225 4.73 -40.23 -21.58
C ASN A 225 5.05 -39.55 -20.24
N SER A 226 4.10 -38.80 -19.67
CA SER A 226 4.27 -38.03 -18.44
C SER A 226 4.40 -38.96 -17.23
N ILE A 227 5.29 -38.61 -16.29
CA ILE A 227 5.44 -39.32 -15.01
C ILE A 227 4.48 -38.82 -13.91
N GLY A 228 3.65 -37.82 -14.24
CA GLY A 228 2.68 -37.23 -13.31
C GLY A 228 1.68 -38.23 -12.74
N ILE A 229 1.29 -38.05 -11.48
CA ILE A 229 0.34 -38.93 -10.81
C ILE A 229 -1.09 -38.68 -11.30
N SER A 230 -1.90 -39.75 -11.34
CA SER A 230 -3.34 -39.62 -11.48
C SER A 230 -3.94 -39.22 -10.13
N SER A 231 -4.48 -38.00 -10.06
CA SER A 231 -5.16 -37.47 -8.87
C SER A 231 -6.32 -36.58 -9.27
N GLU A 232 -7.53 -37.06 -9.00
CA GLU A 232 -8.77 -36.29 -9.23
C GLU A 232 -8.81 -35.04 -8.33
N VAL A 233 -8.29 -35.15 -7.10
CA VAL A 233 -8.22 -34.03 -6.15
C VAL A 233 -7.37 -32.90 -6.69
N GLU A 234 -6.16 -33.21 -7.17
CA GLU A 234 -5.27 -32.20 -7.75
C GLU A 234 -5.84 -31.62 -9.05
N THR A 235 -6.53 -32.43 -9.85
CA THR A 235 -7.22 -31.97 -11.06
C THR A 235 -8.31 -30.94 -10.75
N ILE A 236 -9.16 -31.21 -9.75
CA ILE A 236 -10.19 -30.27 -9.28
C ILE A 236 -9.52 -29.00 -8.73
N GLN A 237 -8.48 -29.16 -7.91
CA GLN A 237 -7.75 -28.05 -7.32
C GLN A 237 -7.12 -27.14 -8.39
N ILE A 238 -6.53 -27.70 -9.45
CA ILE A 238 -6.00 -26.94 -10.59
C ILE A 238 -7.09 -26.09 -11.24
N LYS A 239 -8.27 -26.67 -11.50
CA LYS A 239 -9.38 -25.95 -12.14
C LYS A 239 -9.87 -24.77 -11.27
N HIS A 240 -9.96 -24.96 -9.96
CA HIS A 240 -10.31 -23.89 -9.02
C HIS A 240 -9.24 -22.80 -8.95
N LEU A 241 -7.95 -23.18 -8.82
CA LEU A 241 -6.84 -22.24 -8.76
C LEU A 241 -6.73 -21.42 -10.05
N VAL A 242 -6.91 -22.06 -11.22
CA VAL A 242 -6.94 -21.36 -12.51
C VAL A 242 -8.07 -20.33 -12.54
N SER A 243 -9.26 -20.68 -12.09
CA SER A 243 -10.41 -19.77 -12.07
C SER A 243 -10.17 -18.58 -11.12
N GLN A 244 -9.56 -18.83 -9.94
CA GLN A 244 -9.17 -17.77 -9.01
C GLN A 244 -8.09 -16.84 -9.59
N ILE A 245 -7.07 -17.40 -10.24
CA ILE A 245 -6.02 -16.62 -10.91
C ILE A 245 -6.59 -15.74 -12.02
N MET A 246 -7.53 -16.27 -12.81
CA MET A 246 -8.20 -15.51 -13.87
C MET A 246 -9.02 -14.35 -13.29
N LEU A 247 -9.84 -14.61 -12.28
CA LEU A 247 -10.65 -13.59 -11.60
C LEU A 247 -9.78 -12.46 -11.03
N ILE A 248 -8.70 -12.81 -10.32
CA ILE A 248 -7.80 -11.81 -9.75
C ILE A 248 -7.11 -10.97 -10.84
N LYS A 249 -6.73 -11.58 -11.98
CA LYS A 249 -6.17 -10.84 -13.10
C LYS A 249 -7.16 -9.83 -13.68
N GLU A 250 -8.44 -10.20 -13.79
CA GLU A 250 -9.51 -9.31 -14.23
C GLU A 250 -9.72 -8.15 -13.25
N GLN A 251 -9.82 -8.44 -11.95
CA GLN A 251 -9.93 -7.44 -10.88
C GLN A 251 -8.75 -6.47 -10.85
N ILE A 252 -7.52 -6.98 -11.06
CA ILE A 252 -6.33 -6.14 -11.18
C ILE A 252 -6.43 -5.19 -12.38
N ALA A 253 -6.89 -5.67 -13.54
CA ALA A 253 -7.03 -4.84 -14.73
C ALA A 253 -8.07 -3.73 -14.56
N GLU A 254 -9.19 -4.03 -13.88
CA GLU A 254 -10.20 -3.02 -13.49
C GLU A 254 -9.59 -1.95 -12.58
N ILE A 255 -8.85 -2.37 -11.56
CA ILE A 255 -8.19 -1.46 -10.62
C ILE A 255 -7.12 -0.61 -11.32
N ASP A 256 -6.30 -1.21 -12.19
CA ASP A 256 -5.25 -0.50 -12.93
C ASP A 256 -5.83 0.65 -13.75
N LYS A 257 -6.95 0.41 -14.43
CA LYS A 257 -7.66 1.44 -15.20
C LYS A 257 -8.12 2.60 -14.31
N LYS A 258 -8.67 2.28 -13.14
CA LYS A 258 -9.12 3.32 -12.20
C LYS A 258 -7.97 4.10 -11.58
N ILE A 259 -6.84 3.45 -11.31
CA ILE A 259 -5.62 4.11 -10.82
C ILE A 259 -5.04 5.05 -11.88
N GLU A 260 -5.10 4.67 -13.16
CA GLU A 260 -4.68 5.51 -14.28
C GLU A 260 -5.54 6.78 -14.39
N GLU A 261 -6.87 6.66 -14.30
CA GLU A 261 -7.79 7.81 -14.27
C GLU A 261 -7.44 8.81 -13.15
N PHE A 262 -7.20 8.31 -11.93
CA PHE A 262 -6.76 9.15 -10.81
C PHE A 262 -5.39 9.79 -11.06
N SER A 263 -4.47 9.04 -11.66
CA SER A 263 -3.12 9.51 -11.95
C SER A 263 -3.12 10.69 -12.93
N ILE A 264 -3.91 10.57 -14.00
CA ILE A 264 -4.09 11.62 -15.02
C ILE A 264 -4.75 12.84 -14.39
N THR A 265 -5.80 12.65 -13.59
CA THR A 265 -6.52 13.74 -12.91
C THR A 265 -5.62 14.52 -11.95
N ASN A 266 -4.79 13.81 -11.17
CA ASN A 266 -3.84 14.44 -10.25
C ASN A 266 -2.71 15.20 -10.97
N ASN A 267 -2.36 14.78 -12.20
CA ASN A 267 -1.29 15.34 -13.04
C ASN A 267 0.00 15.68 -12.27
N SER A 268 0.46 14.75 -11.43
CA SER A 268 1.55 15.04 -10.50
C SER A 268 2.92 15.11 -11.19
N PRO A 269 3.79 16.05 -10.81
CA PRO A 269 5.12 16.19 -11.41
C PRO A 269 5.99 14.94 -11.25
N ILE A 270 5.74 14.06 -10.28
CA ILE A 270 6.55 12.85 -10.09
C ILE A 270 6.44 11.86 -11.26
N LEU A 271 5.37 11.94 -12.07
CA LEU A 271 5.19 11.11 -13.26
C LEU A 271 6.21 11.44 -14.36
N SER A 272 6.82 12.63 -14.32
CA SER A 272 7.89 13.01 -15.24
C SER A 272 9.23 12.30 -14.96
N ILE A 273 9.36 11.61 -13.81
CA ILE A 273 10.56 10.84 -13.48
C ILE A 273 10.59 9.54 -14.31
N PRO A 274 11.60 9.32 -15.18
CA PRO A 274 11.69 8.09 -15.96
C PRO A 274 11.76 6.85 -15.05
N GLY A 275 10.85 5.90 -15.26
CA GLY A 275 10.72 4.68 -14.45
C GLY A 275 9.63 4.73 -13.38
N ILE A 276 8.91 5.85 -13.22
CA ILE A 276 7.67 5.94 -12.43
C ILE A 276 6.48 5.75 -13.37
N SER A 277 5.65 4.74 -13.12
CA SER A 277 4.37 4.53 -13.80
C SER A 277 3.21 5.21 -13.07
N HIS A 278 2.06 5.34 -13.74
CA HIS A 278 0.80 5.81 -13.13
C HIS A 278 0.49 5.09 -11.81
N PHE A 279 0.57 3.76 -11.79
CA PHE A 279 0.38 2.98 -10.58
C PHE A 279 1.32 3.39 -9.45
N SER A 280 2.63 3.42 -9.73
CA SER A 280 3.62 3.71 -8.70
C SER A 280 3.58 5.16 -8.22
N GLY A 281 3.29 6.11 -9.12
CA GLY A 281 3.11 7.51 -8.80
C GLY A 281 1.91 7.70 -7.87
N THR A 282 0.75 7.20 -8.24
CA THR A 282 -0.47 7.25 -7.42
C THR A 282 -0.25 6.56 -6.07
N SER A 283 0.41 5.39 -6.03
CA SER A 283 0.74 4.70 -4.78
C SER A 283 1.65 5.51 -3.86
N ILE A 284 2.65 6.21 -4.41
CA ILE A 284 3.54 7.07 -3.61
C ILE A 284 2.78 8.27 -3.04
N LEU A 285 2.01 8.97 -3.89
CA LEU A 285 1.24 10.15 -3.50
C LEU A 285 0.23 9.81 -2.41
N ALA A 286 -0.55 8.75 -2.63
CA ALA A 286 -1.60 8.35 -1.72
C ALA A 286 -1.06 7.87 -0.36
N GLU A 287 0.12 7.23 -0.32
CA GLU A 287 0.76 6.86 0.94
C GLU A 287 1.37 8.05 1.69
N LEU A 288 2.01 8.98 0.97
CA LEU A 288 2.61 10.16 1.58
C LEU A 288 1.53 11.12 2.11
N GLY A 289 0.41 11.23 1.41
CA GLY A 289 -0.64 12.20 1.69
C GLY A 289 -0.20 13.63 1.35
N ASP A 290 -0.73 14.61 2.09
CA ASP A 290 -0.34 16.01 1.90
C ASP A 290 1.14 16.22 2.27
N ILE A 291 1.93 16.68 1.30
CA ILE A 291 3.36 16.93 1.46
C ILE A 291 3.63 18.05 2.48
N GLY A 292 2.68 18.97 2.69
CA GLY A 292 2.77 20.04 3.69
C GLY A 292 2.82 19.55 5.14
N ASN A 293 2.49 18.27 5.39
CA ASN A 293 2.71 17.64 6.69
C ASN A 293 4.19 17.32 6.98
N TYR A 294 5.08 17.50 6.01
CA TYR A 294 6.50 17.22 6.13
C TYR A 294 7.33 18.49 5.92
N SER A 295 8.06 18.91 6.94
CA SER A 295 8.97 20.06 6.87
C SER A 295 10.36 19.72 6.34
N LYS A 296 10.73 18.43 6.29
CA LYS A 296 12.04 17.98 5.80
C LYS A 296 11.93 16.66 5.02
N PRO A 297 12.76 16.46 3.98
CA PRO A 297 12.85 15.19 3.26
C PRO A 297 13.20 13.98 4.14
N SER A 298 13.90 14.19 5.26
CA SER A 298 14.22 13.11 6.20
C SER A 298 12.97 12.50 6.84
N GLN A 299 11.89 13.26 6.98
CA GLN A 299 10.63 12.78 7.56
C GLN A 299 9.92 11.81 6.62
N ILE A 300 9.87 12.08 5.32
CA ILE A 300 9.31 11.13 4.34
C ILE A 300 10.16 9.86 4.21
N ILE A 301 11.49 9.97 4.34
CA ILE A 301 12.41 8.82 4.35
C ILE A 301 12.17 7.93 5.57
N LYS A 302 11.95 8.55 6.73
CA LYS A 302 11.57 7.86 7.97
C LYS A 302 10.20 7.21 7.83
N PHE A 303 9.22 7.92 7.25
CA PHE A 303 7.86 7.41 7.03
C PHE A 303 7.82 6.25 6.02
N ALA A 304 8.65 6.25 4.98
CA ALA A 304 8.81 5.11 4.08
C ALA A 304 9.49 3.90 4.77
N GLY A 305 10.09 4.08 5.95
CA GLY A 305 10.79 3.02 6.68
C GLY A 305 12.05 2.54 5.99
N VAL A 306 12.67 3.39 5.15
CA VAL A 306 13.92 3.13 4.41
C VAL A 306 15.13 3.86 5.01
N ALA A 307 14.92 4.63 6.08
CA ALA A 307 16.00 5.17 6.90
C ALA A 307 16.85 4.01 7.45
N PRO A 308 18.20 4.11 7.40
CA PRO A 308 19.06 3.16 8.09
C PRO A 308 18.84 3.27 9.61
N TYR A 309 19.02 2.17 10.32
CA TYR A 309 19.15 2.21 11.77
C TYR A 309 20.46 2.96 12.09
N HIS A 310 20.43 3.91 13.01
CA HIS A 310 21.65 4.46 13.59
C HIS A 310 21.72 3.89 15.01
N TYR A 311 22.68 3.00 15.24
CA TYR A 311 23.04 2.52 16.57
C TYR A 311 24.45 3.03 16.83
N GLU A 312 24.53 4.17 17.48
CA GLU A 312 25.78 4.76 17.95
C GLU A 312 25.77 4.62 19.48
N SER A 313 26.70 3.83 20.01
CA SER A 313 27.12 3.94 21.41
C SER A 313 28.46 4.65 21.44
N SER A 314 28.83 5.25 22.57
CA SER A 314 30.10 5.97 22.75
C SER A 314 31.36 5.14 22.43
N GLN A 315 31.24 3.81 22.32
CA GLN A 315 32.34 2.89 22.01
C GLN A 315 32.13 2.08 20.71
N TYR A 316 31.01 2.23 20.00
CA TYR A 316 30.73 1.42 18.82
C TYR A 316 29.82 2.10 17.79
N ASN A 317 30.33 2.15 16.55
CA ASN A 317 29.55 2.48 15.36
C ASN A 317 29.34 1.22 14.53
N ALA A 318 28.09 0.75 14.48
CA ALA A 318 27.73 -0.41 13.66
C ALA A 318 27.99 -0.12 12.17
N GLN A 319 28.94 -0.83 11.56
CA GLN A 319 29.28 -0.66 10.12
C GLN A 319 28.13 -1.12 9.19
N HIS A 320 27.27 -2.02 9.67
CA HIS A 320 26.13 -2.56 8.94
C HIS A 320 24.84 -2.37 9.74
N THR A 321 23.94 -1.52 9.25
CA THR A 321 22.65 -1.31 9.88
C THR A 321 21.51 -1.66 8.93
N GLY A 322 20.55 -2.42 9.45
CA GLY A 322 19.30 -2.69 8.75
C GLY A 322 18.47 -1.42 8.57
N ILE A 323 17.47 -1.45 7.70
CA ILE A 323 16.45 -0.40 7.66
C ILE A 323 15.47 -0.58 8.82
N THR A 324 14.89 0.52 9.32
CA THR A 324 14.00 0.47 10.51
C THR A 324 12.74 -0.36 10.30
N LYS A 325 12.21 -0.45 9.07
CA LYS A 325 10.92 -1.07 8.70
C LYS A 325 9.68 -0.54 9.46
N LYS A 326 9.84 0.46 10.34
CA LYS A 326 8.79 1.08 11.19
C LYS A 326 7.82 2.01 10.43
N GLY A 327 8.02 2.19 9.13
CA GLY A 327 7.20 3.03 8.24
C GLY A 327 6.26 2.25 7.31
N SER A 328 5.56 2.93 6.39
CA SER A 328 4.58 2.33 5.48
C SER A 328 5.18 1.17 4.68
N LYS A 329 4.60 -0.03 4.88
CA LYS A 329 5.02 -1.25 4.17
C LYS A 329 4.73 -1.16 2.67
N TYR A 330 3.62 -0.53 2.30
CA TYR A 330 3.19 -0.38 0.90
C TYR A 330 4.10 0.62 0.18
N LEU A 331 4.33 1.80 0.76
CA LEU A 331 5.26 2.78 0.20
C LEU A 331 6.66 2.18 0.00
N ARG A 332 7.17 1.47 1.01
CA ARG A 332 8.46 0.77 0.91
C ARG A 332 8.47 -0.23 -0.24
N LYS A 333 7.43 -1.05 -0.37
CA LYS A 333 7.32 -2.06 -1.43
C LYS A 333 7.31 -1.40 -2.82
N THR A 334 6.49 -0.38 -3.03
CA THR A 334 6.44 0.40 -4.27
C THR A 334 7.82 0.96 -4.63
N LEU A 335 8.51 1.60 -3.68
CA LEU A 335 9.84 2.18 -3.90
C LEU A 335 10.88 1.14 -4.35
N TYR A 336 10.88 -0.05 -3.76
CA TYR A 336 11.81 -1.11 -4.16
C TYR A 336 11.42 -1.78 -5.48
N GLN A 337 10.14 -1.76 -5.86
CA GLN A 337 9.70 -2.25 -7.18
C GLN A 337 10.14 -1.31 -8.32
N ILE A 338 10.08 0.00 -8.10
CA ILE A 338 10.38 0.98 -9.16
C ILE A 338 11.85 1.39 -9.25
N ILE A 339 12.67 1.15 -8.22
CA ILE A 339 14.02 1.69 -8.20
C ILE A 339 14.90 1.12 -9.34
N LEU A 340 14.70 -0.13 -9.74
CA LEU A 340 15.43 -0.72 -10.86
C LEU A 340 15.04 -0.09 -12.21
N PRO A 341 13.75 0.03 -12.57
CA PRO A 341 13.32 0.84 -13.70
C PRO A 341 13.90 2.25 -13.69
N VAL A 342 13.87 2.96 -12.55
CA VAL A 342 14.45 4.30 -12.41
C VAL A 342 15.96 4.30 -12.66
N ILE A 343 16.70 3.35 -12.10
CA ILE A 343 18.15 3.20 -12.33
C ILE A 343 18.47 2.91 -13.80
N ASN A 344 17.66 2.09 -14.47
CA ASN A 344 17.92 1.69 -15.85
C ASN A 344 17.61 2.80 -16.85
N ASN A 345 16.55 3.58 -16.59
CA ASN A 345 16.07 4.63 -17.49
C ASN A 345 16.66 6.01 -17.19
N ASN A 346 17.34 6.19 -16.06
CA ASN A 346 17.95 7.46 -15.69
C ASN A 346 19.49 7.33 -15.51
N PRO A 347 20.30 7.95 -16.40
CA PRO A 347 21.76 7.88 -16.36
C PRO A 347 22.38 8.32 -15.02
N LEU A 348 21.80 9.30 -14.34
CA LEU A 348 22.31 9.81 -13.05
C LEU A 348 22.08 8.81 -11.93
N PHE A 349 20.90 8.19 -11.88
CA PHE A 349 20.65 7.08 -10.95
C PHE A 349 21.54 5.88 -11.26
N LYS A 350 21.78 5.57 -12.54
CA LYS A 350 22.72 4.51 -12.96
C LYS A 350 24.14 4.78 -12.47
N LYS A 351 24.65 6.00 -12.65
CA LYS A 351 25.96 6.43 -12.18
C LYS A 351 26.06 6.35 -10.66
N TYR A 352 25.06 6.86 -9.95
CA TYR A 352 25.02 6.84 -8.48
C TYR A 352 24.94 5.41 -7.93
N TYR A 353 24.15 4.54 -8.55
CA TYR A 353 24.06 3.12 -8.21
C TYR A 353 25.43 2.44 -8.39
N ARG A 354 26.08 2.61 -9.55
CA ARG A 354 27.41 2.05 -9.83
C ARG A 354 28.48 2.53 -8.86
N LEU A 355 28.46 3.83 -8.50
CA LEU A 355 29.35 4.39 -7.49
C LEU A 355 29.17 3.71 -6.12
N LYS A 356 27.93 3.40 -5.72
CA LYS A 356 27.70 2.69 -4.45
C LYS A 356 28.19 1.24 -4.50
N ILE A 357 28.05 0.57 -5.63
CA ILE A 357 28.62 -0.77 -5.84
C ILE A 357 30.16 -0.71 -5.79
N SER A 358 30.81 0.26 -6.44
CA SER A 358 32.27 0.40 -6.42
C SER A 358 32.83 0.76 -5.05
N GLN A 359 32.01 1.34 -4.16
CA GLN A 359 32.32 1.56 -2.74
C GLN A 359 32.15 0.29 -1.88
N GLY A 360 32.00 -0.89 -2.48
CA GLY A 360 31.85 -2.18 -1.78
C GLY A 360 30.46 -2.43 -1.19
N LYS A 361 29.44 -1.63 -1.53
CA LYS A 361 28.07 -1.86 -1.03
C LYS A 361 27.39 -2.95 -1.85
N GLY A 362 26.75 -3.91 -1.17
CA GLY A 362 25.92 -4.92 -1.83
C GLY A 362 24.69 -4.34 -2.54
N HIS A 363 24.13 -5.10 -3.49
CA HIS A 363 23.01 -4.69 -4.36
C HIS A 363 21.84 -4.02 -3.62
N ARG A 364 21.32 -4.68 -2.57
CA ARG A 364 20.18 -4.17 -1.77
C ARG A 364 20.52 -2.87 -1.03
N CYS A 365 21.77 -2.71 -0.59
CA CYS A 365 22.23 -1.49 0.06
C CYS A 365 22.28 -0.33 -0.94
N ALA A 366 22.86 -0.57 -2.12
CA ALA A 366 22.93 0.42 -3.20
C ALA A 366 21.52 0.87 -3.66
N GLN A 367 20.56 -0.06 -3.78
CA GLN A 367 19.15 0.27 -4.01
C GLN A 367 18.58 1.20 -2.92
N GLY A 368 18.84 0.89 -1.64
CA GLY A 368 18.40 1.73 -0.52
C GLY A 368 18.97 3.16 -0.59
N HIS A 369 20.22 3.33 -1.01
CA HIS A 369 20.80 4.65 -1.25
C HIS A 369 20.09 5.39 -2.39
N CYS A 370 19.77 4.69 -3.48
CA CYS A 370 19.06 5.28 -4.62
C CYS A 370 17.64 5.69 -4.23
N ILE A 371 16.89 4.84 -3.49
CA ILE A 371 15.55 5.16 -2.99
C ILE A 371 15.57 6.42 -2.13
N ARG A 372 16.55 6.59 -1.25
CA ARG A 372 16.66 7.81 -0.42
C ARG A 372 16.93 9.05 -1.27
N LYS A 373 17.74 8.94 -2.35
CA LYS A 373 17.93 10.05 -3.29
C LYS A 373 16.63 10.35 -4.05
N LEU A 374 15.92 9.32 -4.50
CA LEU A 374 14.62 9.45 -5.16
C LEU A 374 13.58 10.15 -4.27
N LEU A 375 13.47 9.77 -3.00
CA LEU A 375 12.54 10.41 -2.07
C LEU A 375 12.85 11.90 -1.87
N ARG A 376 14.13 12.29 -1.78
CA ARG A 376 14.48 13.72 -1.70
C ARG A 376 14.06 14.51 -2.93
N ILE A 377 14.18 13.90 -4.11
CA ILE A 377 13.74 14.50 -5.37
C ILE A 377 12.22 14.62 -5.39
N ILE A 378 11.51 13.54 -5.06
CA ILE A 378 10.03 13.54 -4.96
C ILE A 378 9.54 14.64 -4.02
N TYR A 379 10.16 14.79 -2.85
CA TYR A 379 9.84 15.88 -1.93
C TYR A 379 9.94 17.25 -2.60
N HIS A 380 11.07 17.51 -3.25
CA HIS A 380 11.32 18.80 -3.90
C HIS A 380 10.36 19.07 -5.07
N LEU A 381 10.07 18.07 -5.92
CA LEU A 381 9.13 18.23 -7.03
C LEU A 381 7.70 18.48 -6.54
N LEU A 382 7.28 17.84 -5.44
CA LEU A 382 5.95 18.04 -4.86
C LEU A 382 5.83 19.38 -4.14
N GLU A 383 6.91 19.87 -3.53
CA GLU A 383 6.94 21.17 -2.86
C GLU A 383 6.96 22.34 -3.87
N THR A 384 7.72 22.20 -4.96
CA THR A 384 7.89 23.27 -5.97
C THR A 384 6.88 23.20 -7.12
N GLY A 385 6.23 22.05 -7.33
CA GLY A 385 5.38 21.80 -8.50
C GLY A 385 6.15 21.66 -9.82
N GLN A 386 7.48 21.64 -9.78
CA GLN A 386 8.31 21.57 -10.99
C GLN A 386 8.35 20.16 -11.56
N SER A 387 8.48 20.06 -12.89
CA SER A 387 8.75 18.79 -13.56
C SER A 387 10.19 18.33 -13.32
N PHE A 388 10.42 17.03 -13.42
CA PHE A 388 11.72 16.43 -13.25
C PHE A 388 12.67 16.84 -14.37
N ASP A 389 13.75 17.51 -13.99
CA ASP A 389 14.87 17.80 -14.89
C ASP A 389 16.15 17.07 -14.39
N PRO A 390 16.70 16.12 -15.17
CA PRO A 390 17.98 15.51 -14.87
C PRO A 390 19.12 16.51 -14.65
N ALA A 391 19.15 17.64 -15.35
CA ALA A 391 20.26 18.60 -15.31
C ALA A 391 20.40 19.31 -13.95
N LEU A 392 19.29 19.42 -13.20
CA LEU A 392 19.26 20.05 -11.88
C LEU A 392 19.78 19.14 -10.76
N LEU A 393 19.99 17.85 -11.04
CA LEU A 393 20.50 16.88 -10.08
C LEU A 393 22.03 16.90 -10.05
N ARG A 394 22.59 17.85 -9.31
CA ARG A 394 24.02 17.84 -8.95
C ARG A 394 24.38 16.69 -7.99
#